data_AF-A0A1M5VKY3-F1
#
_entry.id   AF-A0A1M5VKY3-F1
#
_cell.length_a   1.000
_cell.length_b   1.000
_cell.length_c   1.000
_cell.angle_alpha   90.00
_cell.angle_beta   90.00
_cell.angle_gamma   90.00
#
_symmetry.space_group_name_H-M   'P 1'
#
loop_
_entity.id
_entity.type
_entity.pdbx_description
1 polymer ?
#
loop_
_entity_poly.entity_id
_entity_poly.type
_entity_poly.pdbx_seq_one_letter_code
_entity_poly.pdbx_strand_id
1 'polypeptide(L)'
;MASSFVNIKEIGFWAKDAFIEAMQLCLINEIETQKLDSIEWINEFKTELAIQSLPIIFGGMSMELEEFITTDERKAQIIELIDIIIEKIVSTDKYITGSNLYEMRKRAINIICESGKLDFNDSKEFEKAVNSSGWELSLELSKVKDRYQHSFKLLRLLVNGEMKTTASSPETYWNY
;
A
#
# COMPACT_ATOMS: atom_id res chain seq x y z
N MET A 1 8.08 -12.92 10.13
CA MET A 1 7.38 -11.93 9.29
C MET A 1 5.97 -11.84 9.81
N ALA A 2 5.57 -10.67 10.28
CA ALA A 2 4.20 -10.42 10.68
C ALA A 2 3.27 -10.41 9.45
N SER A 3 1.98 -10.55 9.71
CA SER A 3 0.93 -10.48 8.71
C SER A 3 -0.22 -9.70 9.33
N SER A 4 -0.88 -8.87 8.53
CA SER A 4 -2.07 -8.14 8.94
C SER A 4 -3.26 -8.54 8.09
N PHE A 5 -4.44 -8.37 8.66
CA PHE A 5 -5.70 -8.57 7.97
C PHE A 5 -6.12 -7.26 7.31
N VAL A 6 -6.24 -7.27 5.98
CA VAL A 6 -6.73 -6.12 5.21
C VAL A 6 -8.22 -6.32 4.99
N ASN A 7 -9.03 -5.37 5.46
CA ASN A 7 -10.48 -5.55 5.55
C ASN A 7 -11.29 -4.30 5.20
N ILE A 8 -12.55 -4.55 4.88
CA ILE A 8 -13.67 -3.61 4.94
C ILE A 8 -14.74 -4.33 5.77
N LYS A 9 -15.12 -3.77 6.93
CA LYS A 9 -15.92 -4.48 7.94
C LYS A 9 -15.24 -5.78 8.36
N GLU A 10 -15.96 -6.89 8.38
CA GLU A 10 -15.42 -8.22 8.75
C GLU A 10 -14.85 -9.00 7.56
N ILE A 11 -14.97 -8.45 6.34
CA ILE A 11 -14.56 -9.12 5.10
C ILE A 11 -13.15 -8.66 4.73
N GLY A 12 -12.29 -9.60 4.36
CA GLY A 12 -10.90 -9.28 4.07
C GLY A 12 -10.03 -10.50 3.76
N PHE A 13 -8.73 -10.23 3.66
CA PHE A 13 -7.69 -11.24 3.41
C PHE A 13 -6.45 -10.98 4.26
N TRP A 14 -5.70 -12.04 4.54
CA TRP A 14 -4.40 -11.92 5.21
C TRP A 14 -3.29 -11.66 4.20
N ALA A 15 -2.44 -10.67 4.48
CA ALA A 15 -1.24 -10.37 3.71
C ALA A 15 -0.03 -10.25 4.64
N LYS A 16 1.16 -10.63 4.16
CA LYS A 16 2.39 -10.22 4.85
C LYS A 16 2.48 -8.70 4.81
N ASP A 17 2.99 -8.14 5.89
CA ASP A 17 3.24 -6.70 6.04
C ASP A 17 3.97 -6.12 4.82
N ALA A 18 5.01 -6.78 4.32
CA ALA A 18 5.74 -6.33 3.13
C ALA A 18 4.87 -6.17 1.86
N PHE A 19 3.82 -6.98 1.69
CA PHE A 19 2.87 -6.81 0.58
C PHE A 19 1.89 -5.67 0.84
N ILE A 20 1.45 -5.49 2.09
CA ILE A 20 0.56 -4.39 2.48
C ILE A 20 1.28 -3.06 2.30
N GLU A 21 2.53 -2.97 2.74
CA GLU A 21 3.38 -1.82 2.53
C GLU A 21 3.51 -1.50 1.04
N ALA A 22 3.84 -2.48 0.20
CA ALA A 22 3.91 -2.27 -1.23
C ALA A 22 2.57 -1.80 -1.82
N MET A 23 1.43 -2.30 -1.32
CA MET A 23 0.10 -1.84 -1.73
C MET A 23 -0.12 -0.37 -1.38
N GLN A 24 0.17 0.04 -0.15
CA GLN A 24 0.09 1.44 0.29
C GLN A 24 1.00 2.33 -0.55
N LEU A 25 2.26 1.95 -0.75
CA LEU A 25 3.25 2.71 -1.51
C LEU A 25 2.87 2.88 -2.98
N CYS A 26 2.39 1.83 -3.64
CA CYS A 26 1.94 1.93 -5.03
C CYS A 26 0.69 2.83 -5.15
N LEU A 27 -0.27 2.71 -4.24
CA LEU A 27 -1.46 3.57 -4.23
C LEU A 27 -1.09 5.05 -4.06
N ILE A 28 -0.21 5.37 -3.10
CA ILE A 28 0.31 6.72 -2.90
C ILE A 28 0.93 7.25 -4.21
N ASN A 29 1.80 6.46 -4.83
CA ASN A 29 2.48 6.84 -6.06
C ASN A 29 1.50 7.11 -7.21
N GLU A 30 0.46 6.28 -7.37
CA GLU A 30 -0.53 6.46 -8.43
C GLU A 30 -1.46 7.64 -8.16
N ILE A 31 -1.82 7.92 -6.91
CA ILE A 31 -2.57 9.12 -6.54
C ILE A 31 -1.82 10.38 -6.97
N GLU A 32 -0.53 10.48 -6.67
CA GLU A 32 0.30 11.65 -7.04
C GLU A 32 0.56 11.71 -8.55
N THR A 33 0.81 10.57 -9.19
CA THR A 33 1.01 10.49 -10.64
C THR A 33 -0.21 11.00 -11.41
N GLN A 34 -1.41 10.67 -10.93
CA GLN A 34 -2.66 11.11 -11.53
C GLN A 34 -3.13 12.49 -11.03
N LYS A 35 -2.40 13.12 -10.11
CA LYS A 35 -2.72 14.44 -9.53
C LYS A 35 -4.09 14.48 -8.85
N LEU A 36 -4.50 13.36 -8.26
CA LEU A 36 -5.77 13.22 -7.55
C LEU A 36 -5.70 13.82 -6.13
N ASP A 37 -4.52 14.15 -5.65
CA ASP A 37 -4.26 14.75 -4.35
C ASP A 37 -4.77 16.19 -4.18
N SER A 38 -5.30 16.79 -5.25
CA SER A 38 -6.12 18.00 -5.18
C SER A 38 -7.53 17.74 -4.59
N ILE A 39 -7.97 16.49 -4.55
CA ILE A 39 -9.24 16.07 -3.95
C ILE A 39 -9.01 15.81 -2.46
N GLU A 40 -9.73 16.53 -1.60
CA GLU A 40 -9.53 16.53 -0.14
C GLU A 40 -9.48 15.11 0.46
N TRP A 41 -10.52 14.30 0.22
CA TRP A 41 -10.59 12.95 0.79
C TRP A 41 -9.49 12.01 0.28
N ILE A 42 -9.06 12.17 -0.99
CA ILE A 42 -7.95 11.39 -1.56
C ILE A 42 -6.64 11.80 -0.89
N ASN A 43 -6.45 13.09 -0.63
CA ASN A 43 -5.25 13.58 0.03
C ASN A 43 -5.16 13.12 1.50
N GLU A 44 -6.28 13.10 2.20
CA GLU A 44 -6.38 12.50 3.54
C GLU A 44 -6.05 11.00 3.48
N PHE A 45 -6.69 10.25 2.57
CA PHE A 45 -6.42 8.82 2.39
C PHE A 45 -4.96 8.54 2.06
N LYS A 46 -4.35 9.32 1.16
CA LYS A 46 -2.92 9.25 0.81
C LYS A 46 -2.04 9.44 2.05
N THR A 47 -2.39 10.39 2.89
CA THR A 47 -1.63 10.69 4.12
C THR A 47 -1.75 9.55 5.14
N GLU A 48 -2.93 8.97 5.31
CA GLU A 48 -3.12 7.79 6.18
C GLU A 48 -2.41 6.55 5.64
N LEU A 49 -2.45 6.30 4.32
CA LEU A 49 -1.66 5.23 3.70
C LEU A 49 -0.15 5.41 3.98
N ALA A 50 0.35 6.64 3.93
CA ALA A 50 1.75 6.92 4.21
C ALA A 50 2.11 6.58 5.65
N ILE A 51 1.29 6.99 6.61
CA ILE A 51 1.44 6.69 8.05
C ILE A 51 1.44 5.18 8.30
N GLN A 52 0.44 4.49 7.74
CA GLN A 52 0.25 3.06 7.93
C GLN A 52 1.33 2.20 7.23
N SER A 53 2.11 2.79 6.32
CA SER A 53 3.29 2.14 5.71
C SER A 53 4.54 2.14 6.60
N LEU A 54 4.48 2.85 7.74
CA LEU A 54 5.55 2.93 8.75
C LEU A 54 5.09 2.33 10.10
N PRO A 55 4.84 1.01 10.17
CA PRO A 55 4.26 0.37 11.35
C PRO A 55 5.13 0.48 12.61
N ILE A 56 6.45 0.66 12.46
CA ILE A 56 7.38 0.84 13.58
C ILE A 56 7.11 2.17 14.31
N ILE A 57 6.61 3.17 13.59
CA ILE A 57 6.35 4.52 14.12
C ILE A 57 4.90 4.63 14.61
N PHE A 58 3.94 4.05 13.86
CA PHE A 58 2.52 4.29 14.08
C PHE A 58 1.70 3.08 14.55
N GLY A 59 2.32 1.90 14.65
CA GLY A 59 1.71 0.67 15.17
C GLY A 59 0.89 -0.09 14.14
N GLY A 60 1.32 -1.30 13.79
CA GLY A 60 0.61 -2.19 12.85
C GLY A 60 0.55 -1.67 11.42
N MET A 61 0.16 -2.52 10.47
CA MET A 61 -0.14 -2.11 9.09
C MET A 61 -1.63 -2.29 8.81
N SER A 62 -2.32 -1.19 8.51
CA SER A 62 -3.72 -1.15 8.06
C SER A 62 -3.83 -0.39 6.73
N MET A 63 -4.91 -0.56 5.98
CA MET A 63 -5.19 0.29 4.81
C MET A 63 -6.36 1.24 5.04
N GLU A 64 -7.02 1.20 6.20
CA GLU A 64 -8.16 2.07 6.59
C GLU A 64 -9.22 2.22 5.48
N LEU A 65 -9.50 1.10 4.79
CA LEU A 65 -10.35 1.12 3.60
C LEU A 65 -11.80 1.46 3.95
N GLU A 66 -12.28 1.08 5.13
CA GLU A 66 -13.66 1.32 5.57
C GLU A 66 -13.92 2.81 5.85
N GLU A 67 -12.91 3.51 6.36
CA GLU A 67 -12.96 4.92 6.71
C GLU A 67 -13.02 5.81 5.47
N PHE A 68 -12.32 5.42 4.40
CA PHE A 68 -12.17 6.24 3.20
C PHE A 68 -13.07 5.84 2.03
N ILE A 69 -13.37 4.55 1.85
CA ILE A 69 -14.16 4.02 0.71
C ILE A 69 -15.64 3.96 1.10
N THR A 70 -16.22 5.14 1.29
CA THR A 70 -17.58 5.30 1.85
C THR A 70 -18.69 5.49 0.81
N THR A 71 -18.34 5.74 -0.45
CA THR A 71 -19.29 5.91 -1.56
C THR A 71 -18.88 5.09 -2.78
N ASP A 72 -19.83 4.85 -3.69
CA ASP A 72 -19.58 4.13 -4.94
C ASP A 72 -18.60 4.89 -5.85
N GLU A 73 -18.61 6.21 -5.85
CA GLU A 73 -17.64 7.03 -6.59
C GLU A 73 -16.22 6.84 -6.04
N ARG A 74 -16.05 6.92 -4.72
CA ARG A 74 -14.73 6.70 -4.08
C ARG A 74 -14.22 5.29 -4.35
N LYS A 75 -15.10 4.30 -4.24
CA LYS A 75 -14.83 2.90 -4.60
C LYS A 75 -14.35 2.77 -6.04
N ALA A 76 -15.07 3.35 -7.00
CA ALA A 76 -14.68 3.31 -8.41
C ALA A 76 -13.30 3.93 -8.64
N GLN A 77 -13.00 5.06 -8.00
CA GLN A 77 -11.68 5.70 -8.10
C GLN A 77 -10.55 4.83 -7.54
N ILE A 78 -10.76 4.17 -6.39
CA ILE A 78 -9.75 3.23 -5.85
C ILE A 78 -9.58 2.00 -6.75
N ILE A 79 -10.65 1.46 -7.32
CA ILE A 79 -10.56 0.34 -8.27
C ILE A 79 -9.76 0.73 -9.50
N GLU A 80 -9.99 1.92 -10.07
CA GLU A 80 -9.22 2.42 -11.22
C GLU A 80 -7.73 2.54 -10.90
N LEU A 81 -7.37 3.06 -9.72
CA LEU A 81 -5.99 3.10 -9.24
C LEU A 81 -5.38 1.69 -9.15
N ILE A 82 -6.12 0.72 -8.59
CA ILE A 82 -5.65 -0.67 -8.46
C ILE A 82 -5.47 -1.31 -9.84
N ASP A 83 -6.39 -1.08 -10.78
CA ASP A 83 -6.32 -1.64 -12.14
C ASP A 83 -5.09 -1.09 -12.89
N ILE A 84 -4.79 0.21 -12.75
CA ILE A 84 -3.57 0.83 -13.31
C ILE A 84 -2.31 0.21 -12.70
N ILE A 85 -2.30 -0.04 -11.39
CA ILE A 85 -1.17 -0.70 -10.72
C ILE A 85 -0.97 -2.11 -11.26
N ILE A 86 -2.03 -2.90 -11.37
CA ILE A 86 -1.97 -4.26 -11.92
C ILE A 86 -1.42 -4.25 -13.35
N GLU A 87 -1.86 -3.32 -14.19
CA GLU A 87 -1.36 -3.16 -15.55
C GLU A 87 0.13 -2.78 -15.58
N LYS A 88 0.58 -1.86 -14.73
CA LYS A 88 1.99 -1.49 -14.60
C LYS A 88 2.84 -2.66 -14.13
N ILE A 89 2.35 -3.46 -13.19
CA ILE A 89 3.01 -4.69 -12.78
C ILE A 89 3.17 -5.60 -14.01
N VAL A 90 2.11 -5.86 -14.78
CA VAL A 90 2.20 -6.76 -15.95
C VAL A 90 3.12 -6.21 -17.04
N SER A 91 3.03 -4.92 -17.35
CA SER A 91 3.66 -4.32 -18.52
C SER A 91 5.15 -3.99 -18.36
N THR A 92 5.66 -3.92 -17.14
CA THR A 92 7.08 -3.60 -16.91
C THR A 92 7.68 -4.33 -15.71
N ASP A 93 8.95 -4.74 -15.84
CA ASP A 93 9.73 -5.33 -14.74
C ASP A 93 10.35 -4.28 -13.81
N LYS A 94 10.19 -3.00 -14.14
CA LYS A 94 10.77 -1.88 -13.37
C LYS A 94 9.84 -1.33 -12.30
N TYR A 95 8.57 -1.74 -12.27
CA TYR A 95 7.60 -1.18 -11.35
C TYR A 95 7.71 -1.79 -9.94
N ILE A 96 7.71 -3.12 -9.81
CA ILE A 96 7.92 -3.80 -8.53
C ILE A 96 9.39 -4.22 -8.43
N THR A 97 10.24 -3.27 -8.05
CA THR A 97 11.65 -3.49 -7.74
C THR A 97 11.98 -2.90 -6.38
N GLY A 98 13.06 -3.39 -5.76
CA GLY A 98 13.50 -2.89 -4.47
C GLY A 98 13.85 -1.40 -4.51
N SER A 99 14.53 -0.98 -5.58
CA SER A 99 14.86 0.43 -5.81
C SER A 99 13.62 1.31 -5.97
N ASN A 100 12.60 0.85 -6.71
CA ASN A 100 11.40 1.66 -6.93
C ASN A 100 10.54 1.76 -5.66
N LEU A 101 10.37 0.65 -4.92
CA LEU A 101 9.67 0.66 -3.63
C LEU A 101 10.43 1.48 -2.57
N TYR A 102 11.76 1.50 -2.61
CA TYR A 102 12.57 2.38 -1.77
C TYR A 102 12.27 3.86 -2.04
N GLU A 103 12.26 4.29 -3.31
CA GLU A 103 11.91 5.67 -3.67
C GLU A 103 10.46 6.02 -3.30
N MET A 104 9.51 5.11 -3.51
CA MET A 104 8.13 5.29 -3.08
C MET A 104 8.03 5.43 -1.55
N ARG A 105 8.78 4.63 -0.78
CA ARG A 105 8.84 4.73 0.68
C ARG A 105 9.43 6.06 1.14
N LYS A 106 10.49 6.51 0.48
CA LYS A 106 11.08 7.83 0.73
C LYS A 106 10.06 8.94 0.51
N ARG A 107 9.26 8.85 -0.57
CA ARG A 107 8.17 9.79 -0.82
C ARG A 107 7.08 9.71 0.25
N ALA A 108 6.66 8.50 0.66
CA ALA A 108 5.68 8.33 1.74
C ALA A 108 6.13 8.99 3.04
N ILE A 109 7.40 8.84 3.44
CA ILE A 109 7.95 9.52 4.63
C ILE A 109 7.89 11.04 4.46
N ASN A 110 8.26 11.58 3.29
CA ASN A 110 8.16 13.01 3.02
C ASN A 110 6.72 13.53 3.14
N ILE A 111 5.71 12.78 2.69
CA ILE A 111 4.29 13.14 2.86
C ILE A 111 3.93 13.30 4.34
N ILE A 112 4.41 12.39 5.20
CA ILE A 112 4.16 12.47 6.64
C ILE A 112 4.83 13.72 7.23
N CYS A 113 6.05 14.04 6.80
CA CYS A 113 6.73 15.27 7.21
C CYS A 113 6.00 16.54 6.73
N GLU A 114 5.56 16.57 5.47
CA GLU A 114 4.77 17.67 4.89
C GLU A 114 3.45 17.86 5.64
N SER A 115 2.84 16.78 6.14
CA SER A 115 1.61 16.83 6.95
C SER A 115 1.83 17.27 8.40
N GLY A 116 3.08 17.43 8.85
CA GLY A 116 3.43 17.79 10.23
C GLY A 116 3.21 16.67 11.26
N LYS A 117 2.90 15.44 10.81
CA LYS A 117 2.66 14.28 11.69
C LYS A 117 3.95 13.58 12.14
N LEU A 118 5.08 13.87 11.49
CA LEU A 118 6.39 13.38 11.85
C LEU A 118 7.43 14.45 11.50
N ASP A 119 8.39 14.68 12.37
CA ASP A 119 9.53 15.53 12.07
C ASP A 119 10.82 14.79 12.43
N PHE A 120 11.84 14.93 11.58
CA PHE A 120 13.15 14.31 11.79
C PHE A 120 14.16 15.39 12.15
N ASN A 121 14.82 15.22 13.29
CA ASN A 121 15.79 16.21 13.77
C ASN A 121 17.11 16.15 13.03
N ASP A 122 17.41 15.02 12.35
CA ASP A 122 18.57 14.87 11.49
C ASP A 122 18.31 13.94 10.30
N SER A 123 19.17 14.04 9.27
CA SER A 123 19.06 13.25 8.05
C SER A 123 19.34 11.76 8.25
N LYS A 124 20.03 11.36 9.33
CA LYS A 124 20.31 9.94 9.62
C LYS A 124 19.07 9.24 10.14
N GLU A 125 18.26 9.89 10.95
CA GLU A 125 16.98 9.36 11.42
C GLU A 125 16.02 9.14 10.26
N PHE A 126 15.95 10.11 9.34
CA PHE A 126 15.18 9.99 8.09
C PHE A 126 15.64 8.78 7.28
N GLU A 127 16.94 8.69 6.95
CA GLU A 127 17.47 7.57 6.16
C GLU A 127 17.29 6.23 6.86
N LYS A 128 17.40 6.17 8.20
CA LYS A 128 17.11 4.96 8.98
C LYS A 128 15.63 4.55 8.85
N ALA A 129 14.71 5.50 8.87
CA ALA A 129 13.28 5.23 8.68
C ALA A 129 12.99 4.70 7.27
N VAL A 130 13.59 5.30 6.23
CA VAL A 130 13.48 4.81 4.85
C VAL A 130 14.03 3.38 4.75
N ASN A 131 15.22 3.11 5.30
CA ASN A 131 15.89 1.82 5.17
C ASN A 131 15.29 0.69 6.03
N SER A 132 14.42 1.00 6.98
CA SER A 132 13.88 0.01 7.93
C SER A 132 13.06 -1.13 7.29
N SER A 133 12.50 -0.94 6.09
CA SER A 133 11.80 -2.01 5.36
C SER A 133 12.73 -2.93 4.56
N GLY A 134 13.99 -2.53 4.35
CA GLY A 134 14.96 -3.30 3.58
C GLY A 134 14.71 -3.33 2.05
N TRP A 135 13.90 -2.42 1.50
CA TRP A 135 13.61 -2.40 0.06
C TRP A 135 14.84 -2.20 -0.81
N GLU A 136 15.78 -1.33 -0.40
CA GLU A 136 17.03 -1.07 -1.15
C GLU A 136 17.81 -2.37 -1.43
N LEU A 137 17.80 -3.29 -0.47
CA LEU A 137 18.54 -4.56 -0.53
C LEU A 137 17.73 -5.70 -1.17
N SER A 138 16.48 -5.44 -1.59
CA SER A 138 15.56 -6.45 -2.12
C SER A 138 15.80 -6.71 -3.60
N LEU A 139 16.80 -7.54 -3.89
CA LEU A 139 17.28 -7.83 -5.26
C LEU A 139 16.40 -8.82 -6.04
N GLU A 140 15.56 -9.61 -5.37
CA GLU A 140 14.82 -10.73 -6.00
C GLU A 140 13.30 -10.50 -6.13
N LEU A 141 12.84 -9.26 -6.05
CA LEU A 141 11.41 -8.93 -6.14
C LEU A 141 10.77 -9.35 -7.47
N SER A 142 11.54 -9.35 -8.55
CA SER A 142 11.09 -9.86 -9.85
C SER A 142 10.69 -11.33 -9.81
N LYS A 143 11.28 -12.16 -8.94
CA LYS A 143 10.95 -13.60 -8.81
C LYS A 143 9.63 -13.85 -8.10
N VAL A 144 9.11 -12.85 -7.40
CA VAL A 144 7.84 -12.92 -6.64
C VAL A 144 6.82 -11.90 -7.14
N LYS A 145 7.04 -11.33 -8.32
CA LYS A 145 6.19 -10.33 -8.97
C LYS A 145 4.73 -10.77 -9.09
N ASP A 146 4.50 -12.04 -9.41
CA ASP A 146 3.16 -12.63 -9.50
C ASP A 146 2.41 -12.58 -8.16
N ARG A 147 3.13 -12.71 -7.04
CA ARG A 147 2.54 -12.59 -5.70
C ARG A 147 2.09 -11.17 -5.42
N TYR A 148 2.87 -10.16 -5.82
CA TYR A 148 2.45 -8.76 -5.73
C TYR A 148 1.22 -8.51 -6.59
N GLN A 149 1.23 -8.97 -7.85
CA GLN A 149 0.06 -8.86 -8.72
C GLN A 149 -1.18 -9.50 -8.10
N HIS A 150 -1.03 -10.70 -7.52
CA HIS A 150 -2.12 -11.40 -6.86
C HIS A 150 -2.63 -10.64 -5.63
N SER A 151 -1.75 -10.05 -4.81
CA SER A 151 -2.16 -9.20 -3.69
C SER A 151 -3.01 -8.01 -4.13
N PHE A 152 -2.66 -7.34 -5.24
CA PHE A 152 -3.52 -6.27 -5.80
C PHE A 152 -4.84 -6.79 -6.34
N LYS A 153 -4.89 -8.00 -6.92
CA LYS A 153 -6.16 -8.64 -7.32
C LYS A 153 -7.05 -8.91 -6.11
N LEU A 154 -6.50 -9.37 -4.99
CA LEU A 154 -7.24 -9.54 -3.74
C LEU A 154 -7.78 -8.21 -3.20
N LEU A 155 -6.94 -7.16 -3.21
CA LEU A 155 -7.36 -5.81 -2.83
C LEU A 155 -8.51 -5.32 -3.73
N ARG A 156 -8.41 -5.53 -5.04
CA ARG A 156 -9.46 -5.20 -5.99
C ARG A 156 -10.77 -5.92 -5.66
N LEU A 157 -10.73 -7.24 -5.43
CA LEU A 157 -11.91 -8.04 -5.07
C LEU A 157 -12.55 -7.55 -3.76
N LEU A 158 -11.72 -7.19 -2.78
CA LEU A 158 -12.18 -6.64 -1.50
C LEU A 158 -12.89 -5.29 -1.71
N VAL A 159 -12.23 -4.33 -2.35
CA VAL A 159 -12.80 -3.00 -2.62
C VAL A 159 -14.05 -3.12 -3.48
N ASN A 160 -14.08 -4.05 -4.44
CA ASN A 160 -15.23 -4.28 -5.31
C ASN A 160 -16.43 -4.93 -4.59
N GLY A 161 -16.25 -5.44 -3.37
CA GLY A 161 -17.28 -6.15 -2.61
C GLY A 161 -17.56 -7.57 -3.13
N GLU A 162 -16.64 -8.13 -3.91
CA GLU A 162 -16.74 -9.48 -4.48
C GLU A 162 -16.15 -10.54 -3.55
N MET A 163 -15.31 -10.12 -2.60
CA MET A 163 -14.73 -10.98 -1.57
C MET A 163 -15.79 -11.40 -0.54
N LYS A 164 -15.73 -12.66 -0.10
CA LYS A 164 -16.67 -13.23 0.90
C LYS A 164 -15.98 -13.81 2.13
N THR A 165 -14.66 -13.62 2.22
CA THR A 165 -13.83 -14.24 3.25
C THR A 165 -13.71 -13.35 4.46
N THR A 166 -13.63 -13.95 5.63
CA THR A 166 -13.46 -13.25 6.91
C THR A 166 -12.13 -13.66 7.54
N ALA A 167 -11.75 -12.98 8.64
CA ALA A 167 -10.53 -13.34 9.38
C ALA A 167 -10.53 -14.79 9.88
N SER A 168 -11.71 -15.37 10.13
CA SER A 168 -11.91 -16.76 10.59
C SER A 168 -12.00 -17.78 9.44
N SER A 169 -12.14 -17.34 8.18
CA SER A 169 -12.15 -18.20 6.98
C SER A 169 -11.52 -17.46 5.78
N PRO A 170 -10.20 -17.22 5.79
CA PRO A 170 -9.57 -16.33 4.82
C PRO A 170 -9.24 -17.01 3.49
N GLU A 171 -9.40 -16.28 2.38
CA GLU A 171 -8.57 -16.52 1.20
C GLU A 171 -7.16 -16.03 1.50
N THR A 172 -6.15 -16.81 1.11
CA THR A 172 -4.76 -16.46 1.32
C THR A 172 -4.00 -16.46 0.01
N TYR A 173 -3.15 -15.45 -0.18
CA TYR A 173 -2.22 -15.39 -1.33
C TYR A 173 -1.14 -16.48 -1.30
N TRP A 174 -1.05 -17.25 -0.21
CA TRP A 174 -0.05 -18.30 0.02
C TRP A 174 -0.19 -19.52 -0.89
N ASN A 175 -1.34 -19.68 -1.53
CA ASN A 175 -1.62 -20.81 -2.42
C ASN A 175 -1.18 -20.56 -3.88
N TYR A 176 -0.42 -19.49 -4.15
CA TYR A 176 0.16 -19.18 -5.47
C TYR A 176 1.68 -18.87 -5.40
#